data_AF-A0A542UX04-F1
#
_entry.id   AF-A0A542UX04-F1
#
_cell.length_a   1.000
_cell.length_b   1.000
_cell.length_c   1.000
_cell.angle_alpha   90.00
_cell.angle_beta   90.00
_cell.angle_gamma   90.00
#
_symmetry.space_group_name_H-M   'P 1'
#
loop_
_entity.id
_entity.type
_entity.pdbx_description
1 polymer ?
#
loop_
_entity_poly.entity_id
_entity_poly.type
_entity_poly.pdbx_seq_one_letter_code
_entity_poly.pdbx_strand_id
1 'polypeptide(L)'
;MSTPALRAPAAPATVAPRRGTARTVVLAATAGLLAGVVTSFAQTVLPGPVAGLANAVTPWLVAPFLVGVLGPARRWGAVLGVLACALQVVGYYATAAARGFGVNPGTVGFWLVCALVGGAVAGAAGWSWWRSGEPAATGSGAVHGRERGLGAALLVAAWLAEALVSYGYVLGYVDDAVTFAVVGLLAAVLLTRRGPQTRAVLRWLAPALAAGCVGFAALHAFGGAV
;
A
#
# COMPACT_ATOMS: atom_id res chain seq x y z
N MET A 1 -59.67 8.62 -31.46
CA MET A 1 -59.02 8.77 -30.14
C MET A 1 -58.34 7.44 -29.83
N SER A 2 -57.01 7.36 -29.96
CA SER A 2 -56.25 6.13 -29.75
C SER A 2 -55.41 6.26 -28.47
N THR A 3 -55.66 5.38 -27.52
CA THR A 3 -54.99 5.33 -26.21
C THR A 3 -53.51 4.97 -26.39
N PRO A 4 -52.55 5.73 -25.85
CA PRO A 4 -51.14 5.36 -25.94
C PRO A 4 -50.85 4.20 -24.99
N ALA A 5 -50.32 3.11 -25.52
CA ALA A 5 -49.91 1.94 -24.74
C ALA A 5 -48.74 2.31 -23.80
N LEU A 6 -48.97 2.13 -22.49
CA LEU A 6 -47.96 2.27 -21.44
C LEU A 6 -46.85 1.22 -21.64
N ARG A 7 -45.64 1.69 -21.97
CA ARG A 7 -44.45 0.86 -22.12
C ARG A 7 -44.01 0.34 -20.74
N ALA A 8 -43.91 -0.98 -20.58
CA ALA A 8 -43.46 -1.59 -19.33
C ALA A 8 -42.02 -1.13 -18.96
N PRO A 9 -41.70 -0.95 -17.66
CA PRO A 9 -40.36 -0.57 -17.24
C PRO A 9 -39.33 -1.64 -17.61
N ALA A 10 -38.25 -1.23 -18.26
CA ALA A 10 -37.16 -2.12 -18.62
C ALA A 10 -36.52 -2.71 -17.36
N ALA A 11 -36.38 -4.04 -17.33
CA ALA A 11 -35.69 -4.74 -16.25
C ALA A 11 -34.24 -4.22 -16.10
N PRO A 12 -33.73 -4.04 -14.87
CA PRO A 12 -32.39 -3.53 -14.65
C PRO A 12 -31.36 -4.50 -15.23
N ALA A 13 -30.52 -4.00 -16.15
CA ALA A 13 -29.46 -4.78 -16.76
C ALA A 13 -28.45 -5.21 -15.69
N THR A 14 -28.28 -6.52 -15.51
CA THR A 14 -27.19 -7.11 -14.73
C THR A 14 -25.87 -6.80 -15.42
N VAL A 15 -25.12 -5.82 -14.88
CA VAL A 15 -23.83 -5.41 -15.43
C VAL A 15 -22.80 -6.50 -15.16
N ALA A 16 -22.52 -7.33 -16.17
CA ALA A 16 -21.44 -8.29 -16.11
C ALA A 16 -20.08 -7.56 -15.88
N PRO A 17 -19.20 -8.07 -15.01
CA PRO A 17 -17.91 -7.44 -14.78
C PRO A 17 -17.10 -7.43 -16.08
N ARG A 18 -16.65 -6.23 -16.49
CA ARG A 18 -15.75 -6.06 -17.65
C ARG A 18 -14.50 -6.91 -17.40
N ARG A 19 -14.13 -7.76 -18.37
CA ARG A 19 -13.00 -8.73 -18.28
C ARG A 19 -11.69 -8.15 -17.73
N GLY A 20 -11.45 -6.85 -17.91
CA GLY A 20 -10.29 -6.14 -17.33
C GLY A 20 -10.30 -6.08 -15.80
N THR A 21 -11.46 -5.97 -15.15
CA THR A 21 -11.57 -5.88 -13.69
C THR A 21 -11.20 -7.20 -13.01
N ALA A 22 -11.66 -8.33 -13.55
CA ALA A 22 -11.36 -9.65 -12.99
C ALA A 22 -9.85 -9.95 -13.02
N ARG A 23 -9.18 -9.63 -14.13
CA ARG A 23 -7.73 -9.78 -14.24
C ARG A 23 -6.99 -8.96 -13.18
N THR A 24 -7.38 -7.70 -12.97
CA THR A 24 -6.74 -6.84 -11.98
C THR A 24 -6.93 -7.34 -10.55
N VAL A 25 -8.12 -7.86 -10.22
CA VAL A 25 -8.40 -8.46 -8.91
C VAL A 25 -7.53 -9.70 -8.70
N VAL A 26 -7.43 -10.59 -9.70
CA VAL A 26 -6.57 -11.78 -9.61
C VAL A 26 -5.10 -11.38 -9.42
N LEU A 27 -4.60 -10.40 -10.18
CA LEU A 27 -3.22 -9.92 -10.02
C LEU A 27 -2.96 -9.36 -8.62
N ALA A 28 -3.88 -8.55 -8.07
CA ALA A 28 -3.75 -8.02 -6.73
C ALA A 28 -3.75 -9.14 -5.67
N ALA A 29 -4.63 -10.12 -5.82
CA ALA A 29 -4.72 -11.27 -4.93
C ALA A 29 -3.45 -12.13 -4.96
N THR A 30 -2.96 -12.46 -6.17
CA THR A 30 -1.74 -13.24 -6.35
C THR A 30 -0.52 -12.51 -5.83
N ALA A 31 -0.39 -11.20 -6.11
CA ALA A 31 0.72 -10.40 -5.58
C ALA A 31 0.73 -10.38 -4.04
N GLY A 32 -0.44 -10.23 -3.43
CA GLY A 32 -0.58 -10.25 -1.97
C GLY A 32 -0.16 -11.59 -1.37
N LEU A 33 -0.76 -12.69 -1.84
CA LEU A 33 -0.44 -14.05 -1.36
C LEU A 33 1.05 -14.37 -1.50
N LEU A 34 1.63 -14.11 -2.67
CA LEU A 34 3.04 -14.39 -2.93
C LEU A 34 3.97 -13.55 -2.03
N ALA A 35 3.66 -12.26 -1.84
CA ALA A 35 4.44 -11.43 -0.94
C ALA A 35 4.40 -11.97 0.50
N GLY A 36 3.24 -12.42 0.99
CA GLY A 36 3.13 -13.04 2.31
C GLY A 36 3.96 -14.34 2.45
N VAL A 37 3.92 -15.21 1.42
CA VAL A 37 4.76 -16.42 1.35
C VAL A 37 6.24 -16.05 1.42
N VAL A 38 6.66 -15.10 0.60
CA VAL A 38 8.05 -14.63 0.54
C VAL A 38 8.49 -14.06 1.89
N THR A 39 7.67 -13.25 2.55
CA THR A 39 7.95 -12.71 3.90
C THR A 39 8.23 -13.83 4.91
N SER A 40 7.46 -14.93 4.88
CA SER A 40 7.72 -16.06 5.77
C SER A 40 9.12 -16.62 5.57
N PHE A 41 9.51 -16.93 4.32
CA PHE A 41 10.83 -17.49 4.03
C PHE A 41 11.97 -16.48 4.23
N ALA A 42 11.76 -15.21 3.90
CA ALA A 42 12.74 -14.14 4.02
C ALA A 42 13.27 -14.01 5.45
N GLN A 43 12.40 -14.19 6.46
CA GLN A 43 12.77 -14.11 7.88
C GLN A 43 13.81 -15.16 8.30
N THR A 44 13.94 -16.25 7.56
CA THR A 44 14.91 -17.31 7.87
C THR A 44 16.20 -17.25 7.06
N VAL A 45 16.29 -16.34 6.09
CA VAL A 45 17.43 -16.29 5.15
C VAL A 45 18.13 -14.93 5.10
N LEU A 46 17.46 -13.84 5.48
CA LEU A 46 18.07 -12.52 5.45
C LEU A 46 18.98 -12.30 6.66
N PRO A 47 20.28 -12.01 6.46
CA PRO A 47 21.18 -11.67 7.55
C PRO A 47 20.95 -10.24 8.04
N GLY A 48 21.43 -9.91 9.23
CA GLY A 48 21.62 -8.51 9.63
C GLY A 48 22.59 -7.80 8.67
N PRO A 49 22.39 -6.51 8.33
CA PRO A 49 21.39 -5.57 8.89
C PRO A 49 20.07 -5.50 8.10
N VAL A 50 19.86 -6.39 7.14
CA VAL A 50 18.66 -6.40 6.29
C VAL A 50 17.57 -7.35 6.79
N ALA A 51 17.82 -8.06 7.90
CA ALA A 51 16.87 -8.99 8.50
C ALA A 51 15.52 -8.33 8.82
N GLY A 52 15.52 -7.07 9.30
CA GLY A 52 14.28 -6.33 9.55
C GLY A 52 13.41 -6.14 8.31
N LEU A 53 14.00 -6.06 7.11
CA LEU A 53 13.23 -5.94 5.85
C LEU A 53 12.37 -7.19 5.56
N ALA A 54 12.69 -8.33 6.15
CA ALA A 54 11.93 -9.56 5.95
C ALA A 54 10.48 -9.41 6.44
N ASN A 55 10.28 -8.70 7.56
CA ASN A 55 8.99 -8.61 8.22
C ASN A 55 8.85 -7.32 9.03
N ALA A 56 8.68 -6.22 8.32
CA ALA A 56 8.39 -4.90 8.87
C ALA A 56 7.19 -4.28 8.15
N VAL A 57 6.67 -3.15 8.62
CA VAL A 57 5.46 -2.54 8.05
C VAL A 57 5.69 -2.06 6.63
N THR A 58 6.77 -1.32 6.35
CA THR A 58 6.93 -0.66 5.05
C THR A 58 7.21 -1.59 3.87
N PRO A 59 7.94 -2.73 3.98
CA PRO A 59 7.95 -3.75 2.93
C PRO A 59 6.55 -4.23 2.57
N TRP A 60 5.68 -4.40 3.55
CA TRP A 60 4.31 -4.87 3.33
C TRP A 60 3.45 -3.87 2.56
N LEU A 61 3.78 -2.57 2.60
CA LEU A 61 3.07 -1.52 1.85
C LEU A 61 3.46 -1.45 0.37
N VAL A 62 4.54 -2.12 -0.06
CA VAL A 62 5.04 -2.04 -1.45
C VAL A 62 4.08 -2.72 -2.43
N ALA A 63 3.68 -3.97 -2.18
CA ALA A 63 2.73 -4.69 -3.01
C ALA A 63 1.39 -3.94 -3.18
N PRO A 64 0.70 -3.48 -2.11
CA PRO A 64 -0.55 -2.75 -2.23
C PRO A 64 -0.38 -1.42 -2.99
N PHE A 65 0.73 -0.71 -2.80
CA PHE A 65 1.06 0.48 -3.59
C PHE A 65 1.17 0.16 -5.09
N LEU A 66 1.92 -0.89 -5.45
CA LEU A 66 2.12 -1.25 -6.85
C LEU A 66 0.84 -1.73 -7.53
N VAL A 67 0.01 -2.56 -6.87
CA VAL A 67 -1.24 -3.03 -7.49
C VAL A 67 -2.29 -1.91 -7.59
N GLY A 68 -2.19 -0.89 -6.73
CA GLY A 68 -3.06 0.28 -6.75
C GLY A 68 -3.05 1.03 -8.09
N VAL A 69 -1.92 0.99 -8.82
CA VAL A 69 -1.76 1.64 -10.14
C VAL A 69 -2.71 1.07 -11.21
N LEU A 70 -3.17 -0.18 -11.01
CA LEU A 70 -4.03 -0.90 -11.94
C LEU A 70 -5.49 -0.45 -11.83
N GLY A 71 -5.85 0.27 -10.77
CA GLY A 71 -7.21 0.75 -10.53
C GLY A 71 -7.64 1.79 -11.58
N PRO A 72 -8.88 1.74 -12.08
CA PRO A 72 -9.41 2.79 -12.97
C PRO A 72 -9.69 4.12 -12.23
N ALA A 73 -9.76 4.10 -10.90
CA ALA A 73 -9.96 5.29 -10.06
C ALA A 73 -9.26 5.12 -8.71
N ARG A 74 -9.03 6.22 -7.98
CA ARG A 74 -8.36 6.21 -6.66
C ARG A 74 -9.00 5.24 -5.67
N ARG A 75 -10.34 5.21 -5.62
CA ARG A 75 -11.11 4.26 -4.79
C ARG A 75 -10.85 2.80 -5.16
N TRP A 76 -10.67 2.50 -6.44
CA TRP A 76 -10.30 1.15 -6.89
C TRP A 76 -8.86 0.84 -6.51
N GLY A 77 -7.94 1.80 -6.60
CA GLY A 77 -6.58 1.64 -6.10
C GLY A 77 -6.56 1.25 -4.62
N ALA A 78 -7.38 1.93 -3.79
CA ALA A 78 -7.54 1.59 -2.38
C ALA A 78 -8.07 0.17 -2.16
N VAL A 79 -9.13 -0.23 -2.87
CA VAL A 79 -9.71 -1.59 -2.78
C VAL A 79 -8.69 -2.66 -3.17
N LEU A 80 -7.93 -2.45 -4.24
CA LEU A 80 -6.89 -3.40 -4.67
C LEU A 80 -5.75 -3.47 -3.65
N GLY A 81 -5.37 -2.34 -3.05
CA GLY A 81 -4.39 -2.30 -1.99
C GLY A 81 -4.85 -3.04 -0.73
N VAL A 82 -6.10 -2.85 -0.30
CA VAL A 82 -6.69 -3.63 0.81
C VAL A 82 -6.66 -5.12 0.51
N LEU A 83 -7.11 -5.52 -0.69
CA LEU A 83 -7.12 -6.92 -1.09
C LEU A 83 -5.72 -7.53 -1.05
N ALA A 84 -4.73 -6.87 -1.64
CA ALA A 84 -3.35 -7.35 -1.64
C ALA A 84 -2.78 -7.43 -0.21
N CYS A 85 -2.98 -6.38 0.60
CA CYS A 85 -2.44 -6.32 1.96
C CYS A 85 -3.08 -7.37 2.89
N ALA A 86 -4.40 -7.57 2.80
CA ALA A 86 -5.08 -8.60 3.59
C ALA A 86 -4.62 -10.01 3.17
N LEU A 87 -4.41 -10.25 1.87
CA LEU A 87 -3.92 -11.52 1.36
C LEU A 87 -2.43 -11.74 1.64
N GLN A 88 -1.62 -10.69 1.86
CA GLN A 88 -0.28 -10.84 2.44
C GLN A 88 -0.36 -11.45 3.84
N VAL A 89 -1.30 -10.98 4.68
CA VAL A 89 -1.50 -11.50 6.03
C VAL A 89 -1.87 -12.98 5.97
N VAL A 90 -2.84 -13.33 5.11
CA VAL A 90 -3.27 -14.72 4.90
C VAL A 90 -2.11 -15.58 4.39
N GLY A 91 -1.41 -15.14 3.34
CA GLY A 91 -0.29 -15.88 2.75
C GLY A 91 0.85 -16.09 3.73
N TYR A 92 1.17 -15.07 4.53
CA TYR A 92 2.20 -15.13 5.56
C TYR A 92 1.86 -16.14 6.66
N TYR A 93 0.70 -16.00 7.31
CA TYR A 93 0.35 -16.86 8.44
C TYR A 93 0.02 -18.29 8.02
N ALA A 94 -0.58 -18.50 6.85
CA ALA A 94 -0.79 -19.85 6.32
C ALA A 94 0.56 -20.54 6.04
N THR A 95 1.52 -19.82 5.45
CA THR A 95 2.86 -20.36 5.19
C THR A 95 3.63 -20.61 6.49
N ALA A 96 3.54 -19.69 7.46
CA ALA A 96 4.17 -19.85 8.76
C ALA A 96 3.63 -21.10 9.49
N ALA A 97 2.30 -21.29 9.51
CA ALA A 97 1.68 -22.49 10.08
C ALA A 97 2.12 -23.77 9.36
N ALA A 98 2.15 -23.77 8.02
CA ALA A 98 2.61 -24.92 7.23
C ALA A 98 4.09 -25.26 7.46
N ARG A 99 4.90 -24.29 7.88
CA ARG A 99 6.31 -24.46 8.27
C ARG A 99 6.50 -24.82 9.75
N GLY A 100 5.41 -24.99 10.50
CA GLY A 100 5.44 -25.38 11.92
C GLY A 100 5.63 -24.22 12.90
N PHE A 101 5.51 -22.97 12.47
CA PHE A 101 5.55 -21.82 13.39
C PHE A 101 4.19 -21.62 14.07
N GLY A 102 4.20 -21.18 15.32
CA GLY A 102 2.99 -20.83 16.06
C GLY A 102 2.26 -19.64 15.45
N VAL A 103 0.93 -19.73 15.35
CA VAL A 103 0.07 -18.66 14.84
C VAL A 103 -0.95 -18.27 15.91
N ASN A 104 -0.95 -17.00 16.29
CA ASN A 104 -1.90 -16.43 17.24
C ASN A 104 -3.04 -15.72 16.49
N PRO A 105 -4.32 -16.16 16.63
CA PRO A 105 -5.45 -15.54 15.94
C PRO A 105 -5.66 -14.05 16.25
N GLY A 106 -5.35 -13.61 17.48
CA GLY A 106 -5.41 -12.20 17.86
C GLY A 106 -4.41 -11.35 17.10
N THR A 107 -3.17 -11.84 16.95
CA THR A 107 -2.14 -11.20 16.13
C THR A 107 -2.56 -11.16 14.65
N VAL A 108 -3.14 -12.24 14.11
CA VAL A 108 -3.70 -12.25 12.74
C VAL A 108 -4.79 -11.18 12.58
N GLY A 109 -5.73 -11.12 13.52
CA GLY A 109 -6.82 -10.14 13.53
C GLY A 109 -6.32 -8.70 13.56
N PHE A 110 -5.34 -8.41 14.42
CA PHE A 110 -4.68 -7.11 14.48
C PHE A 110 -4.06 -6.71 13.14
N TRP A 111 -3.27 -7.59 12.53
CA TRP A 111 -2.63 -7.30 11.25
C TRP A 111 -3.62 -7.19 10.10
N LEU A 112 -4.75 -7.91 10.13
CA LEU A 112 -5.83 -7.71 9.17
C LEU A 112 -6.44 -6.31 9.28
N VAL A 113 -6.67 -5.79 10.48
CA VAL A 113 -7.14 -4.40 10.69
C VAL A 113 -6.12 -3.41 10.15
N CYS A 114 -4.83 -3.59 10.46
CA CYS A 114 -3.75 -2.78 9.89
C CYS A 114 -3.73 -2.86 8.36
N ALA A 115 -3.97 -4.04 7.79
CA ALA A 115 -4.01 -4.25 6.34
C ALA A 115 -5.16 -3.50 5.66
N LEU A 116 -6.30 -3.31 6.34
CA LEU A 116 -7.38 -2.47 5.81
C LEU A 116 -6.92 -1.01 5.67
N VAL A 117 -6.29 -0.46 6.70
CA VAL A 117 -5.85 0.95 6.71
C VAL A 117 -4.63 1.14 5.80
N GLY A 118 -3.57 0.38 6.05
CA GLY A 118 -2.31 0.45 5.30
C GLY A 118 -2.51 0.10 3.83
N GLY A 119 -3.29 -0.94 3.52
CA GLY A 119 -3.62 -1.33 2.15
C GLY A 119 -4.43 -0.25 1.42
N ALA A 120 -5.44 0.35 2.06
CA ALA A 120 -6.21 1.42 1.44
C ALA A 120 -5.36 2.65 1.14
N VAL A 121 -4.53 3.08 2.09
CA VAL A 121 -3.65 4.25 1.94
C VAL A 121 -2.58 3.97 0.87
N ALA A 122 -1.88 2.83 0.94
CA ALA A 122 -0.84 2.48 -0.02
C ALA A 122 -1.40 2.33 -1.44
N GLY A 123 -2.52 1.61 -1.60
CA GLY A 123 -3.17 1.44 -2.91
C GLY A 123 -3.67 2.76 -3.51
N ALA A 124 -4.27 3.63 -2.70
CA ALA A 124 -4.66 4.97 -3.14
C ALA A 124 -3.44 5.83 -3.51
N ALA A 125 -2.35 5.73 -2.74
CA ALA A 125 -1.10 6.44 -3.00
C ALA A 125 -0.44 5.98 -4.30
N GLY A 126 -0.42 4.68 -4.58
CA GLY A 126 0.07 4.12 -5.84
C GLY A 126 -0.74 4.59 -7.04
N TRP A 127 -2.07 4.56 -6.94
CA TRP A 127 -2.94 5.13 -7.96
C TRP A 127 -2.63 6.61 -8.20
N SER A 128 -2.52 7.40 -7.12
CA SER A 128 -2.22 8.83 -7.18
C SER A 128 -0.88 9.07 -7.88
N TRP A 129 0.17 8.36 -7.49
CA TRP A 129 1.49 8.48 -8.11
C TRP A 129 1.50 8.17 -9.62
N TRP A 130 0.79 7.12 -10.03
CA TRP A 130 0.86 6.64 -11.41
C TRP A 130 -0.16 7.27 -12.35
N ARG A 131 -1.43 7.37 -11.93
CA ARG A 131 -2.58 7.72 -12.78
C ARG A 131 -2.96 9.19 -12.73
N SER A 132 -2.72 9.89 -11.63
CA SER A 132 -3.19 11.28 -11.44
C SER A 132 -2.47 12.35 -12.28
N GLY A 133 -1.72 11.99 -13.31
CA GLY A 133 -1.29 12.97 -14.32
C GLY A 133 -1.13 12.38 -15.71
N GLU A 134 -1.97 11.42 -16.06
CA GLU A 134 -2.38 11.32 -17.45
C GLU A 134 -3.07 12.64 -17.83
N PRO A 135 -2.65 13.34 -18.90
CA PRO A 135 -3.22 14.63 -19.25
C PRO A 135 -4.69 14.42 -19.66
N ALA A 136 -5.62 14.82 -18.81
CA ALA A 136 -6.93 15.22 -19.29
C ALA A 136 -6.71 16.39 -20.27
N ALA A 137 -7.41 16.39 -21.40
CA ALA A 137 -7.29 17.38 -22.49
C ALA A 137 -7.58 18.85 -22.08
N THR A 138 -7.69 19.14 -20.78
CA THR A 138 -8.09 20.39 -20.16
C THR A 138 -7.03 20.84 -19.13
N GLY A 139 -5.99 21.54 -19.61
CA GLY A 139 -5.26 22.65 -18.97
C GLY A 139 -4.80 22.64 -17.50
N SER A 140 -4.99 21.57 -16.72
CA SER A 140 -4.91 21.59 -15.25
C SER A 140 -3.70 20.84 -14.67
N GLY A 141 -2.57 20.87 -15.37
CA GLY A 141 -1.37 20.07 -15.06
C GLY A 141 -0.76 20.28 -13.67
N ALA A 142 -0.98 21.44 -13.04
CA ALA A 142 -0.45 21.74 -11.70
C ALA A 142 -1.13 20.94 -10.57
N VAL A 143 -2.44 20.73 -10.66
CA VAL A 143 -3.22 19.96 -9.66
C VAL A 143 -2.84 18.48 -9.75
N HIS A 144 -2.71 17.97 -10.97
CA HIS A 144 -2.26 16.61 -11.29
C HIS A 144 -0.84 16.35 -10.74
N GLY A 145 0.09 17.29 -10.91
CA GLY A 145 1.44 17.18 -10.33
C GLY A 145 1.45 17.11 -8.79
N ARG A 146 0.50 17.78 -8.12
CA ARG A 146 0.41 17.78 -6.65
C ARG A 146 -0.08 16.44 -6.10
N GLU A 147 -1.08 15.82 -6.73
CA GLU A 147 -1.61 14.51 -6.32
C GLU A 147 -0.59 13.39 -6.60
N ARG A 148 0.11 13.44 -7.75
CA ARG A 148 1.21 12.51 -8.05
C ARG A 148 2.32 12.58 -7.00
N GLY A 149 2.75 13.80 -6.65
CA GLY A 149 3.76 14.03 -5.64
C GLY A 149 3.34 13.54 -4.26
N LEU A 150 2.07 13.71 -3.88
CA LEU A 150 1.52 13.18 -2.63
C LEU A 150 1.61 11.64 -2.60
N GLY A 151 1.20 10.97 -3.68
CA GLY A 151 1.24 9.51 -3.77
C GLY A 151 2.64 8.94 -3.52
N ALA A 152 3.66 9.49 -4.19
CA ALA A 152 5.05 9.10 -3.96
C ALA A 152 5.53 9.46 -2.55
N ALA A 153 5.21 10.66 -2.07
CA ALA A 153 5.62 11.12 -0.75
C ALA A 153 5.08 10.24 0.39
N LEU A 154 3.86 9.70 0.26
CA LEU A 154 3.27 8.84 1.28
C LEU A 154 4.06 7.54 1.49
N LEU A 155 4.50 6.88 0.41
CA LEU A 155 5.30 5.67 0.53
C LEU A 155 6.69 5.99 1.11
N VAL A 156 7.35 7.04 0.61
CA VAL A 156 8.66 7.49 1.13
C VAL A 156 8.58 7.85 2.60
N ALA A 157 7.56 8.62 2.99
CA ALA A 157 7.33 9.02 4.37
C ALA A 157 7.11 7.83 5.29
N ALA A 158 6.41 6.77 4.85
CA ALA A 158 6.25 5.57 5.65
C ALA A 158 7.60 4.90 5.95
N TRP A 159 8.48 4.74 4.94
CA TRP A 159 9.83 4.20 5.13
C TRP A 159 10.66 5.01 6.12
N LEU A 160 10.67 6.34 5.95
CA LEU A 160 11.42 7.23 6.84
C LEU A 160 10.81 7.26 8.25
N ALA A 161 9.49 7.20 8.38
CA ALA A 161 8.81 7.16 9.68
C ALA A 161 9.12 5.86 10.43
N GLU A 162 9.12 4.71 9.76
CA GLU A 162 9.49 3.43 10.38
C GLU A 162 10.96 3.42 10.83
N ALA A 163 11.84 3.95 9.99
CA ALA A 163 13.26 4.13 10.32
C ALA A 163 13.45 4.97 11.58
N LEU A 164 12.77 6.12 11.67
CA LEU A 164 12.91 7.05 12.79
C LEU A 164 12.23 6.55 14.07
N VAL A 165 10.97 6.10 13.95
CA VAL A 165 10.14 5.78 15.12
C VAL A 165 10.35 4.34 15.57
N SER A 166 10.08 3.35 14.71
CA SER A 166 10.17 1.95 15.10
C SER A 166 11.61 1.55 15.41
N TYR A 167 12.52 1.72 14.46
CA TYR A 167 13.89 1.23 14.61
C TYR A 167 14.78 2.20 15.38
N GLY A 168 14.75 3.49 15.04
CA GLY A 168 15.61 4.49 15.65
C GLY A 168 15.26 4.81 17.11
N TYR A 169 13.97 5.01 17.41
CA TYR A 169 13.52 5.48 18.72
C TYR A 169 13.01 4.37 19.64
N VAL A 170 12.07 3.53 19.18
CA VAL A 170 11.42 2.51 20.02
C VAL A 170 12.34 1.31 20.27
N LEU A 171 12.93 0.75 19.22
CA LEU A 171 13.76 -0.46 19.31
C LEU A 171 15.25 -0.17 19.54
N GLY A 172 15.74 1.00 19.13
CA GLY A 172 17.16 1.37 19.21
C GLY A 172 18.07 0.60 18.25
N TYR A 173 17.52 -0.01 17.20
CA TYR A 173 18.27 -0.77 16.18
C TYR A 173 18.79 0.17 15.10
N VAL A 174 19.98 0.73 15.33
CA VAL A 174 20.58 1.75 14.45
C VAL A 174 20.81 1.22 13.04
N ASP A 175 21.28 -0.02 12.89
CA ASP A 175 21.59 -0.59 11.58
C ASP A 175 20.33 -0.81 10.72
N ASP A 176 19.24 -1.30 11.32
CA ASP A 176 17.94 -1.39 10.66
C ASP A 176 17.39 0.02 10.35
N ALA A 177 17.49 0.97 11.28
CA ALA A 177 17.05 2.35 11.05
C ALA A 177 17.76 2.97 9.84
N VAL A 178 19.08 2.81 9.72
CA VAL A 178 19.86 3.25 8.56
C VAL A 178 19.40 2.53 7.29
N THR A 179 19.21 1.21 7.36
CA THR A 179 18.75 0.40 6.22
C THR A 179 17.41 0.89 5.69
N PHE A 180 16.43 1.11 6.56
CA PHE A 180 15.09 1.59 6.17
C PHE A 180 15.14 3.03 5.66
N ALA A 181 15.97 3.89 6.24
CA ALA A 181 16.18 5.24 5.75
C ALA A 181 16.77 5.24 4.33
N VAL A 182 17.78 4.40 4.08
CA VAL A 182 18.38 4.24 2.73
C VAL A 182 17.34 3.75 1.74
N VAL A 183 16.55 2.72 2.07
CA VAL A 183 15.47 2.23 1.19
C VAL A 183 14.44 3.34 0.92
N GLY A 184 14.04 4.12 1.92
CA GLY A 184 13.15 5.27 1.76
C GLY A 184 13.71 6.34 0.82
N LEU A 185 15.00 6.67 0.95
CA LEU A 185 15.68 7.63 0.09
C LEU A 185 15.82 7.12 -1.35
N LEU A 186 16.14 5.84 -1.54
CA LEU A 186 16.17 5.20 -2.85
C LEU A 186 14.77 5.20 -3.50
N ALA A 187 13.73 4.91 -2.72
CA ALA A 187 12.35 5.03 -3.17
C ALA A 187 12.03 6.47 -3.59
N ALA A 188 12.47 7.49 -2.83
CA ALA A 188 12.28 8.88 -3.20
C ALA A 188 12.93 9.22 -4.56
N VAL A 189 14.16 8.76 -4.78
CA VAL A 189 14.85 8.92 -6.06
C VAL A 189 14.08 8.22 -7.18
N LEU A 190 13.75 6.93 -7.04
CA LEU A 190 13.07 6.15 -8.08
C LEU A 190 11.68 6.70 -8.41
N LEU A 191 10.89 7.01 -7.39
CA LEU A 191 9.52 7.48 -7.57
C LEU A 191 9.47 8.88 -8.15
N THR A 192 10.51 9.71 -7.96
CA THR A 192 10.59 11.06 -8.54
C THR A 192 11.12 11.10 -9.98
N ARG A 193 11.77 10.04 -10.50
CA ARG A 193 12.30 10.01 -11.89
C ARG A 193 11.24 10.26 -12.96
N ARG A 194 9.96 10.01 -12.67
CA ARG A 194 8.85 10.18 -13.62
C ARG A 194 8.36 11.64 -13.70
N GLY A 195 9.11 12.50 -14.38
CA GLY A 195 8.74 13.90 -14.63
C GLY A 195 9.13 14.88 -13.50
N PRO A 196 8.77 16.17 -13.59
CA PRO A 196 9.23 17.23 -12.66
C PRO A 196 8.49 17.22 -11.31
N GLN A 197 8.33 16.05 -10.69
CA GLN A 197 7.54 15.86 -9.47
C GLN A 197 8.37 15.98 -8.17
N THR A 198 9.69 16.11 -8.25
CA THR A 198 10.58 16.23 -7.07
C THR A 198 10.10 17.33 -6.12
N ARG A 199 9.75 18.51 -6.63
CA ARG A 199 9.24 19.62 -5.80
C ARG A 199 7.93 19.28 -5.11
N ALA A 200 7.03 18.56 -5.79
CA ALA A 200 5.75 18.15 -5.22
C ALA A 200 5.94 17.10 -4.12
N VAL A 201 6.84 16.12 -4.35
CA VAL A 201 7.22 15.13 -3.34
C VAL A 201 7.82 15.81 -2.11
N LEU A 202 8.81 16.69 -2.29
CA LEU A 202 9.46 17.41 -1.18
C LEU A 202 8.46 18.25 -0.37
N ARG A 203 7.48 18.90 -1.03
CA ARG A 203 6.42 19.66 -0.35
C ARG A 203 5.52 18.78 0.53
N TRP A 204 5.21 17.57 0.06
CA TRP A 204 4.36 16.65 0.80
C TRP A 204 5.11 15.77 1.79
N LEU A 205 6.43 15.67 1.66
CA LEU A 205 7.24 14.77 2.49
C LEU A 205 7.14 15.13 3.96
N ALA A 206 7.28 16.41 4.33
CA ALA A 206 7.20 16.83 5.72
C ALA A 206 5.86 16.49 6.40
N PRO A 207 4.68 16.90 5.86
CA PRO A 207 3.40 16.53 6.48
C PRO A 207 3.12 15.02 6.42
N ALA A 208 3.52 14.33 5.35
CA ALA A 208 3.36 12.88 5.26
C ALA A 208 4.24 12.14 6.28
N LEU A 209 5.47 12.61 6.51
CA LEU A 209 6.40 12.07 7.50
C LEU A 209 5.86 12.27 8.90
N ALA A 210 5.37 13.48 9.22
CA ALA A 210 4.74 13.74 10.51
C ALA A 210 3.55 12.80 10.77
N ALA A 211 2.65 12.64 9.78
CA ALA A 211 1.54 11.71 9.87
C ALA A 211 2.01 10.25 10.02
N GLY A 212 3.05 9.85 9.29
CA GLY A 212 3.67 8.53 9.40
C GLY A 212 4.23 8.28 10.79
N CYS A 213 4.97 9.24 11.36
CA CYS A 213 5.51 9.14 12.71
C CYS A 213 4.42 8.97 13.76
N VAL A 214 3.31 9.71 13.64
CA VAL A 214 2.13 9.55 14.52
C VAL A 214 1.51 8.16 14.34
N GLY A 215 1.39 7.68 13.10
CA GLY A 215 0.87 6.34 12.81
C GLY A 215 1.71 5.22 13.42
N PHE A 216 3.05 5.29 13.30
CA PHE A 216 3.95 4.33 13.92
C PHE A 216 3.97 4.42 15.44
N ALA A 217 3.93 5.63 16.01
CA ALA A 217 3.82 5.80 17.45
C ALA A 217 2.52 5.18 17.99
N ALA A 218 1.39 5.39 17.30
CA ALA A 218 0.12 4.74 17.63
C ALA A 218 0.19 3.22 17.48
N LEU A 219 0.81 2.72 16.41
CA LEU A 219 1.00 1.28 16.20
C LEU A 219 1.73 0.63 17.37
N HIS A 220 2.81 1.24 17.86
CA HIS A 220 3.54 0.75 19.05
C HIS A 220 2.74 0.90 20.35
N ALA A 221 1.95 1.97 20.48
CA ALA A 221 1.12 2.18 21.67
C ALA A 221 -0.03 1.17 21.79
N PHE A 222 -0.65 0.78 20.67
CA PHE A 222 -1.82 -0.12 20.64
C PHE A 222 -1.49 -1.57 20.30
N GLY A 223 -0.37 -1.83 19.63
CA GLY A 223 0.06 -3.17 19.27
C GLY A 223 0.55 -3.98 20.47
N GLY A 224 1.02 -3.31 21.54
CA GLY A 224 1.86 -3.97 22.53
C GLY A 224 3.17 -4.44 21.89
N ALA A 225 4.11 -4.98 22.68
CA ALA A 225 5.28 -5.65 22.13
C ALA A 225 4.85 -6.90 21.35
N VAL A 226 4.50 -6.73 20.07
CA VAL A 226 4.37 -7.80 19.07
C VAL A 226 5.76 -8.23 18.64
#